data_AF-A0A1Q5Y042-F1
#
_entry.id   AF-A0A1Q5Y042-F1
#
_cell.length_a   1.000
_cell.length_b   1.000
_cell.length_c   1.000
_cell.angle_alpha   90.00
_cell.angle_beta   90.00
_cell.angle_gamma   90.00
#
_symmetry.space_group_name_H-M   'P 1'
#
loop_
_entity.id
_entity.type
_entity.pdbx_description
1 polymer ?
#
loop_
_entity_poly.entity_id
_entity_poly.type
_entity_poly.pdbx_seq_one_letter_code
_entity_poly.pdbx_strand_id
1 'polypeptide(L)'
;MPDPVSLQPASEARFAEYVQKYSRNVCALSSLLLGQGTGAEEATIKTFAVLYEPFLKKSFDPQAFSLEAYRACIQQCSRLAQAQNPGYANVLSWEHQLVQALRYGMVLPLPEISAILQRSVPDLKAQLRQVREQMATQAVLLPKSSLTAG
;
A
#
# COMPACT_ATOMS: atom_id res chain seq x y z
N MET A 1 -26.14 -23.35 27.91
CA MET A 1 -25.81 -22.65 26.64
C MET A 1 -25.00 -21.42 27.01
N PRO A 2 -23.85 -21.12 26.40
CA PRO A 2 -23.17 -19.85 26.65
C PRO A 2 -23.85 -18.74 25.85
N ASP A 3 -23.93 -17.55 26.45
CA ASP A 3 -24.59 -16.37 25.90
C ASP A 3 -23.88 -15.81 24.65
N PRO A 4 -24.63 -15.42 23.60
CA PRO A 4 -24.06 -14.82 22.38
C PRO A 4 -23.56 -13.38 22.55
N VAL A 5 -23.83 -12.72 23.68
CA VAL A 5 -23.59 -11.27 23.86
C VAL A 5 -22.15 -10.95 24.31
N SER A 6 -21.39 -11.91 24.85
CA SER A 6 -20.04 -11.64 25.37
C SER A 6 -18.90 -11.66 24.34
N LEU A 7 -19.16 -12.04 23.08
CA LEU A 7 -18.10 -12.20 22.07
C LEU A 7 -17.79 -10.90 21.30
N GLN A 8 -18.76 -10.01 21.18
CA GLN A 8 -18.69 -8.79 20.37
C GLN A 8 -17.67 -7.75 20.90
N PRO A 9 -17.65 -7.40 22.21
CA PRO A 9 -16.69 -6.43 22.73
C PRO A 9 -15.24 -6.95 22.70
N ALA A 10 -15.05 -8.27 22.80
CA ALA A 10 -13.73 -8.89 22.73
C ALA A 10 -13.18 -8.91 21.30
N SER A 11 -14.02 -9.11 20.28
CA SER A 11 -13.61 -8.97 18.89
C SER A 11 -13.30 -7.53 18.49
N GLU A 12 -14.09 -6.56 18.98
CA GLU A 12 -13.86 -5.13 18.70
C GLU A 12 -12.55 -4.64 19.30
N ALA A 13 -12.25 -5.01 20.56
CA ALA A 13 -10.98 -4.69 21.21
C ALA A 13 -9.78 -5.26 20.44
N ARG A 14 -9.86 -6.52 20.00
CA ARG A 14 -8.79 -7.13 19.20
C ARG A 14 -8.63 -6.44 17.84
N PHE A 15 -9.73 -6.11 17.16
CA PHE A 15 -9.64 -5.38 15.90
C PHE A 15 -8.98 -4.01 16.09
N ALA A 16 -9.31 -3.30 17.17
CA ALA A 16 -8.68 -2.03 17.51
C ALA A 16 -7.16 -2.16 17.71
N GLU A 17 -6.68 -3.25 18.32
CA GLU A 17 -5.23 -3.54 18.42
C GLU A 17 -4.59 -3.70 17.03
N TYR A 18 -5.25 -4.40 16.10
CA TYR A 18 -4.77 -4.52 14.72
C TYR A 18 -4.76 -3.17 13.99
N VAL A 19 -5.81 -2.36 14.14
CA VAL A 19 -5.87 -1.00 13.56
C VAL A 19 -4.73 -0.15 14.12
N GLN A 20 -4.53 -0.13 15.44
CA GLN A 20 -3.43 0.61 16.06
C GLN A 20 -2.06 0.16 15.54
N LYS A 21 -1.86 -1.17 15.43
CA LYS A 21 -0.59 -1.74 14.96
C LYS A 21 -0.27 -1.39 13.50
N TYR A 22 -1.27 -1.39 12.61
CA TYR A 22 -1.04 -1.28 11.17
C TYR A 22 -1.43 0.07 10.55
N SER A 23 -2.18 0.92 11.25
CA SER A 23 -2.68 2.21 10.74
C SER A 23 -1.58 3.09 10.18
N ARG A 24 -0.44 3.18 10.87
CA ARG A 24 0.71 3.98 10.41
C ARG A 24 1.23 3.51 9.05
N ASN A 25 1.38 2.19 8.88
CA ASN A 25 1.91 1.62 7.64
C ASN A 25 0.91 1.71 6.49
N VAL A 26 -0.37 1.50 6.76
CA VAL A 26 -1.45 1.65 5.78
C VAL A 26 -1.57 3.11 5.33
N CYS A 27 -1.49 4.06 6.26
CA CYS A 27 -1.50 5.48 5.96
C CYS A 27 -0.26 5.92 5.16
N ALA A 28 0.92 5.43 5.55
CA ALA A 28 2.17 5.69 4.82
C ALA A 28 2.09 5.15 3.38
N LEU A 29 1.62 3.92 3.17
CA LEU A 29 1.44 3.36 1.83
C LEU A 29 0.41 4.14 1.02
N SER A 30 -0.73 4.48 1.62
CA SER A 30 -1.77 5.29 0.95
C SER A 30 -1.21 6.64 0.50
N SER A 31 -0.41 7.28 1.35
CA SER A 31 0.23 8.56 1.04
C SER A 31 1.30 8.45 -0.05
N LEU A 32 2.03 7.34 -0.11
CA LEU A 32 3.00 7.08 -1.18
C LEU A 32 2.33 6.86 -2.54
N LEU A 33 1.13 6.26 -2.56
CA LEU A 33 0.40 5.92 -3.79
C LEU A 33 -0.50 7.06 -4.29
N LEU A 34 -1.11 7.82 -3.39
CA LEU A 34 -2.09 8.87 -3.74
C LEU A 34 -1.57 10.29 -3.50
N GLY A 35 -0.39 10.45 -2.90
CA GLY A 35 0.10 11.73 -2.38
C GLY A 35 -0.44 12.04 -0.99
N GLN A 36 0.06 13.14 -0.40
CA GLN A 36 -0.39 13.62 0.90
C GLN A 36 -1.77 14.28 0.78
N GLY A 37 -2.69 13.97 1.70
CA GLY A 37 -3.99 14.65 1.80
C GLY A 37 -5.18 13.70 1.95
N THR A 38 -6.36 14.23 1.68
CA THR A 38 -7.66 13.59 1.95
C THR A 38 -7.83 12.23 1.28
N GLY A 39 -7.28 12.04 0.08
CA GLY A 39 -7.33 10.76 -0.64
C GLY A 39 -6.61 9.62 0.11
N ALA A 40 -5.48 9.91 0.74
CA ALA A 40 -4.72 8.91 1.50
C ALA A 40 -5.41 8.54 2.83
N GLU A 41 -6.02 9.52 3.49
CA GLU A 41 -6.83 9.30 4.70
C GLU A 41 -8.08 8.47 4.37
N GLU A 42 -8.79 8.82 3.30
CA GLU A 42 -9.95 8.08 2.83
C GLU A 42 -9.61 6.62 2.49
N ALA A 43 -8.51 6.40 1.77
CA ALA A 43 -8.03 5.05 1.46
C ALA A 43 -7.73 4.25 2.73
N THR A 44 -7.10 4.88 3.72
CA THR A 44 -6.76 4.27 5.00
C THR A 44 -8.01 3.85 5.77
N ILE A 45 -9.00 4.73 5.87
CA ILE A 45 -10.27 4.45 6.55
C ILE A 45 -11.02 3.31 5.85
N LYS A 46 -11.16 3.39 4.51
CA LYS A 46 -11.83 2.35 3.72
C LYS A 46 -11.13 0.99 3.83
N THR A 47 -9.81 0.98 3.98
CA THR A 47 -9.03 -0.26 4.18
C THR A 47 -9.48 -0.99 5.43
N PHE A 48 -9.49 -0.31 6.59
CA PHE A 48 -9.91 -0.95 7.84
C PHE A 48 -11.41 -1.26 7.87
N ALA A 49 -12.25 -0.41 7.26
CA ALA A 49 -13.68 -0.70 7.14
C ALA A 49 -13.96 -2.02 6.40
N VAL A 50 -13.24 -2.28 5.30
CA VAL A 50 -13.39 -3.52 4.53
C VAL A 50 -12.82 -4.74 5.27
N LEU A 51 -11.80 -4.56 6.10
CA LEU A 51 -11.19 -5.65 6.87
C LEU A 51 -12.00 -6.02 8.12
N TYR A 52 -12.88 -5.14 8.59
CA TYR A 52 -13.65 -5.35 9.82
C TYR A 52 -14.61 -6.56 9.71
N GLU A 53 -15.42 -6.62 8.65
CA GLU A 53 -16.38 -7.71 8.47
C GLU A 53 -15.71 -9.11 8.37
N PRO A 54 -14.67 -9.31 7.53
CA PRO A 54 -13.93 -10.56 7.51
C PRO A 54 -13.28 -10.92 8.85
N PHE A 55 -12.80 -9.92 9.59
CA PHE A 55 -12.21 -10.12 10.91
C PHE A 55 -13.25 -10.68 11.90
N LEU A 56 -14.45 -10.10 11.92
CA LEU A 56 -15.55 -10.57 12.80
C LEU A 56 -16.00 -11.99 12.48
N LYS A 57 -15.97 -12.37 11.20
CA LYS A 57 -16.32 -13.73 10.75
C LYS A 57 -15.28 -14.79 11.14
N LYS A 58 -14.21 -14.42 11.87
CA LYS A 58 -13.08 -15.29 12.29
C LYS A 58 -12.41 -16.04 11.13
N SER A 59 -12.58 -15.57 9.90
CA SER A 59 -11.92 -16.11 8.72
C SER A 59 -10.51 -15.56 8.55
N PHE A 60 -9.99 -14.83 9.53
CA PHE A 60 -8.70 -14.16 9.49
C PHE A 60 -7.68 -14.89 10.34
N ASP A 61 -6.59 -15.30 9.69
CA ASP A 61 -5.36 -15.68 10.38
C ASP A 61 -4.66 -14.40 10.88
N PRO A 62 -4.39 -14.25 12.19
CA PRO A 62 -3.57 -13.18 12.76
C PRO A 62 -2.27 -12.90 12.01
N GLN A 63 -1.63 -13.95 11.48
CA GLN A 63 -0.38 -13.84 10.72
C GLN A 63 -0.61 -13.30 9.30
N ALA A 64 -1.81 -13.50 8.74
CA ALA A 64 -2.17 -12.99 7.43
C ALA A 64 -2.70 -11.55 7.47
N PHE A 65 -3.11 -11.03 8.63
CA PHE A 65 -3.71 -9.70 8.74
C PHE A 65 -2.82 -8.60 8.17
N SER A 66 -1.51 -8.66 8.38
CA SER A 66 -0.57 -7.69 7.82
C SER A 66 -0.61 -7.66 6.29
N LEU A 67 -0.57 -8.83 5.65
CA LEU A 67 -0.62 -8.97 4.20
C LEU A 67 -1.97 -8.49 3.64
N GLU A 68 -3.06 -8.87 4.29
CA GLU A 68 -4.41 -8.45 3.91
C GLU A 68 -4.62 -6.94 4.07
N ALA A 69 -4.03 -6.32 5.11
CA ALA A 69 -4.04 -4.87 5.28
C ALA A 69 -3.36 -4.15 4.11
N TYR A 70 -2.18 -4.63 3.69
CA TYR A 70 -1.51 -4.07 2.51
C TYR A 70 -2.30 -4.31 1.22
N ARG A 71 -2.84 -5.51 1.02
CA ARG A 71 -3.64 -5.84 -0.19
C ARG A 71 -4.90 -4.99 -0.28
N ALA A 72 -5.65 -4.89 0.81
CA ALA A 72 -6.84 -4.04 0.87
C ALA A 72 -6.49 -2.57 0.63
N CYS A 73 -5.41 -2.07 1.22
CA CYS A 73 -4.91 -0.72 0.99
C CYS A 73 -4.61 -0.47 -0.50
N ILE A 74 -3.88 -1.36 -1.16
CA ILE A 74 -3.53 -1.26 -2.58
C ILE A 74 -4.81 -1.23 -3.44
N GLN A 75 -5.79 -2.06 -3.12
CA GLN A 75 -7.08 -2.08 -3.84
C GLN A 75 -7.84 -0.76 -3.67
N GLN A 76 -7.92 -0.21 -2.45
CA GLN A 76 -8.58 1.09 -2.23
C GLN A 76 -7.86 2.23 -2.94
N CYS A 77 -6.52 2.24 -2.88
CA CYS A 77 -5.72 3.26 -3.56
C CYS A 77 -5.90 3.18 -5.08
N SER A 78 -5.89 1.97 -5.66
CA SER A 78 -6.11 1.79 -7.10
C SER A 78 -7.47 2.33 -7.55
N ARG A 79 -8.53 2.04 -6.79
CA ARG A 79 -9.89 2.54 -7.08
C ARG A 79 -9.97 4.06 -7.02
N LEU A 80 -9.36 4.67 -6.00
CA LEU A 80 -9.35 6.13 -5.85
C LEU A 80 -8.49 6.82 -6.92
N ALA A 81 -7.34 6.25 -7.26
CA ALA A 81 -6.48 6.75 -8.34
C ALA A 81 -7.21 6.74 -9.68
N GLN A 82 -7.93 5.66 -10.00
CA GLN A 82 -8.75 5.55 -11.22
C GLN A 82 -9.90 6.57 -11.24
N ALA A 83 -10.53 6.82 -10.09
CA ALA A 83 -11.63 7.78 -9.99
C ALA A 83 -11.17 9.24 -10.15
N GLN A 84 -9.98 9.57 -9.64
CA GLN A 84 -9.47 10.95 -9.68
C GLN A 84 -8.82 11.30 -11.02
N ASN A 85 -8.30 10.31 -11.76
CA ASN A 85 -7.47 10.57 -12.93
C ASN A 85 -7.52 9.43 -13.96
N PRO A 86 -8.65 9.23 -14.66
CA PRO A 86 -8.80 8.15 -15.64
C PRO A 86 -7.87 8.28 -16.86
N GLY A 87 -7.21 9.43 -17.05
CA GLY A 87 -6.33 9.72 -18.20
C GLY A 87 -4.92 10.19 -17.85
N TYR A 88 -4.51 10.17 -16.58
CA TYR A 88 -3.19 10.69 -16.20
C TYR A 88 -2.11 9.66 -16.50
N ALA A 89 -1.34 9.90 -17.57
CA ALA A 89 -0.13 9.19 -17.89
C ALA A 89 0.95 9.54 -16.86
N ASN A 90 0.88 8.92 -15.69
CA ASN A 90 1.97 9.00 -14.72
C ASN A 90 3.24 8.43 -15.37
N VAL A 91 4.39 9.05 -15.08
CA VAL A 91 5.69 8.70 -15.70
C VAL A 91 6.06 7.22 -15.48
N LEU A 92 5.45 6.60 -14.45
CA LEU A 92 5.51 5.18 -14.17
C LEU A 92 4.08 4.61 -14.20
N SER A 93 3.89 3.43 -14.80
CA SER A 93 2.60 2.74 -14.70
C SER A 93 2.28 2.43 -13.23
N TRP A 94 1.00 2.30 -12.89
CA TRP A 94 0.54 1.99 -11.53
C TRP A 94 1.34 0.85 -10.87
N GLU A 95 1.64 -0.21 -11.62
CA GLU A 95 2.41 -1.34 -11.11
C GLU A 95 3.86 -0.97 -10.75
N HIS A 96 4.51 -0.11 -11.53
CA HIS A 96 5.86 0.38 -11.24
C HIS A 96 5.87 1.27 -10.01
N GLN A 97 4.88 2.16 -9.86
CA GLN A 97 4.71 2.98 -8.66
C GLN A 97 4.49 2.12 -7.42
N LEU A 98 3.67 1.08 -7.55
CA LEU A 98 3.39 0.16 -6.45
C LEU A 98 4.65 -0.57 -5.98
N VAL A 99 5.41 -1.15 -6.91
CA VAL A 99 6.66 -1.85 -6.58
C VAL A 99 7.71 -0.88 -6.02
N GLN A 100 7.78 0.35 -6.53
CA GLN A 100 8.65 1.40 -6.00
C GLN A 100 8.26 1.81 -4.58
N ALA A 101 6.97 2.06 -4.33
CA ALA A 101 6.46 2.44 -3.02
C ALA A 101 6.72 1.36 -1.97
N LEU A 102 6.45 0.09 -2.30
CA LEU A 102 6.70 -1.02 -1.37
C LEU A 102 8.19 -1.24 -1.11
N ARG A 103 9.04 -1.16 -2.15
CA ARG A 103 10.46 -1.45 -2.00
C ARG A 103 11.28 -0.31 -1.40
N TYR A 104 11.03 0.92 -1.84
CA TYR A 104 11.86 2.07 -1.49
C TYR A 104 11.15 3.03 -0.53
N GLY A 105 9.82 3.10 -0.54
CA GLY A 105 9.06 3.91 0.41
C GLY A 105 8.82 3.18 1.74
N MET A 106 8.27 1.97 1.67
CA MET A 106 7.98 1.12 2.85
C MET A 106 9.17 0.25 3.26
N VAL A 107 10.21 0.18 2.42
CA VAL A 107 11.46 -0.57 2.68
C VAL A 107 11.21 -2.08 2.92
N LEU A 108 10.18 -2.64 2.29
CA LEU A 108 9.83 -4.05 2.49
C LEU A 108 10.84 -5.00 1.79
N PRO A 109 11.09 -6.18 2.37
CA PRO A 109 11.92 -7.21 1.75
C PRO A 109 11.15 -7.88 0.58
N LEU A 110 11.89 -8.35 -0.44
CA LEU A 110 11.29 -8.94 -1.64
C LEU A 110 10.33 -10.11 -1.39
N PRO A 111 10.60 -11.04 -0.44
CA PRO A 111 9.63 -12.10 -0.12
C PRO A 111 8.29 -11.57 0.39
N GLU A 112 8.31 -10.48 1.16
CA GLU A 112 7.09 -9.87 1.67
C GLU A 112 6.31 -9.16 0.56
N ILE A 113 7.02 -8.42 -0.31
CA ILE A 113 6.41 -7.81 -1.52
C ILE A 113 5.81 -8.89 -2.42
N SER A 114 6.50 -10.02 -2.58
CA SER A 114 6.02 -11.19 -3.32
C SER A 114 4.73 -11.74 -2.74
N ALA A 115 4.66 -11.88 -1.42
CA ALA A 115 3.46 -12.30 -0.72
C ALA A 115 2.31 -11.28 -0.87
N ILE A 116 2.57 -9.99 -0.70
CA ILE A 116 1.56 -8.92 -0.82
C ILE A 116 0.98 -8.91 -2.24
N LEU A 117 1.85 -8.85 -3.26
CA LEU A 117 1.44 -8.71 -4.66
C LEU A 117 1.07 -10.03 -5.35
N GLN A 118 1.26 -11.17 -4.68
CA GLN A 118 1.08 -12.51 -5.25
C GLN A 118 1.86 -12.71 -6.55
N ARG A 119 3.11 -12.25 -6.57
CA ARG A 119 4.01 -12.32 -7.74
C ARG A 119 5.32 -12.97 -7.38
N SER A 120 5.96 -13.60 -8.37
CA SER A 120 7.24 -14.27 -8.14
C SER A 120 8.35 -13.25 -7.84
N VAL A 121 9.32 -13.63 -7.00
CA VAL A 121 10.50 -12.80 -6.72
C VAL A 121 11.32 -12.49 -7.99
N PRO A 122 11.52 -13.42 -8.94
CA PRO A 122 12.14 -13.11 -10.23
C PRO A 122 11.45 -11.98 -10.99
N ASP A 123 10.12 -12.01 -11.08
CA ASP A 123 9.35 -10.97 -11.79
C ASP A 123 9.51 -9.61 -11.10
N LEU A 124 9.46 -9.59 -9.76
CA LEU A 124 9.67 -8.37 -8.99
C LEU A 124 11.09 -7.80 -9.18
N LYS A 125 12.11 -8.65 -9.26
CA LYS A 125 13.48 -8.21 -9.55
C LYS A 125 13.60 -7.59 -10.94
N ALA A 126 12.98 -8.22 -11.95
CA ALA A 126 12.96 -7.72 -13.32
C ALA A 126 12.27 -6.36 -13.39
N GLN A 127 11.11 -6.20 -12.73
CA GLN A 127 10.41 -4.94 -12.70
C GLN A 127 11.17 -3.86 -11.91
N LEU A 128 11.78 -4.20 -10.78
CA LEU A 128 12.62 -3.23 -10.05
C LEU A 128 13.84 -2.78 -10.85
N ARG A 129 14.36 -3.62 -11.76
CA ARG A 129 15.40 -3.21 -12.69
C ARG A 129 14.84 -2.17 -13.68
N GLN A 130 13.67 -2.41 -14.27
CA GLN A 130 13.02 -1.45 -15.17
C GLN A 130 12.72 -0.12 -14.47
N VAL A 131 12.18 -0.14 -13.23
CA VAL A 131 11.97 1.07 -12.42
C VAL A 131 13.28 1.86 -12.28
N ARG A 132 14.38 1.19 -11.94
CA ARG A 132 15.70 1.84 -11.76
C ARG A 132 16.22 2.45 -13.06
N GLU A 133 16.06 1.75 -14.19
CA GLU A 133 16.45 2.23 -15.51
C GLU A 133 15.63 3.46 -15.95
N GLN A 134 14.33 3.47 -15.66
CA GLN A 134 13.44 4.62 -15.91
C GLN A 134 13.80 5.83 -15.05
N MET A 135 14.12 5.62 -13.77
CA MET A 135 14.58 6.69 -12.88
C MET A 135 15.94 7.25 -13.30
N ALA A 136 16.87 6.38 -13.73
CA ALA A 136 18.18 6.82 -14.23
C ALA A 136 18.05 7.65 -15.51
N THR A 137 17.19 7.23 -16.45
CA THR A 137 16.91 7.97 -17.68
C THR A 137 16.33 9.36 -17.39
N GLN A 138 15.42 9.48 -16.43
CA GLN A 138 14.87 10.78 -16.00
C GLN A 138 15.92 11.68 -15.33
N ALA A 139 16.80 11.11 -14.50
CA ALA A 139 17.88 11.87 -13.87
C ALA A 139 18.89 12.43 -14.89
N VAL A 140 19.06 11.75 -16.03
CA VAL A 140 19.90 12.21 -17.15
C VAL A 140 19.21 13.31 -17.98
N LEU A 141 17.88 13.30 -18.05
CA LEU A 141 17.08 14.29 -18.81
C LEU A 141 16.84 15.60 -18.05
N LEU A 142 17.00 15.63 -16.72
CA LEU A 142 17.04 16.89 -15.97
C LEU A 142 18.37 17.60 -16.30
N PRO A 143 18.36 18.74 -17.01
CA PRO A 143 19.57 19.49 -17.22
C PRO A 143 20.09 19.89 -15.85
N LYS A 144 21.32 19.46 -15.51
CA LYS A 144 22.07 20.07 -14.42
C LYS A 144 22.02 21.57 -14.67
N SER A 145 21.33 22.30 -13.79
CA SER A 145 21.26 23.76 -13.83
C SER A 145 22.70 24.25 -13.75
N SER A 146 23.30 24.47 -14.90
CA SER A 146 24.57 25.15 -15.03
C SER A 146 24.30 26.65 -14.95
N LEU A 147 25.27 27.37 -14.39
CA LEU A 147 25.49 28.82 -14.38
C LEU A 147 24.82 29.57 -13.20
N THR A 148 25.51 30.39 -12.40
CA THR A 148 26.84 31.02 -12.56
C THR A 148 27.44 31.45 -11.23
N ALA A 149 28.76 31.31 -11.12
CA ALA A 149 29.59 32.10 -10.22
C ALA A 149 29.41 33.60 -10.48
N GLY A 150 29.36 34.38 -9.41
CA GLY A 150 29.55 35.83 -9.37
C GLY A 150 30.36 36.16 -8.14
#